data_AF-A0A3S7GUL3-F1
#
_entry.id   AF-A0A3S7GUL3-F1
#
_cell.length_a   1.000
_cell.length_b   1.000
_cell.length_c   1.000
_cell.angle_alpha   90.00
_cell.angle_beta   90.00
_cell.angle_gamma   90.00
#
_symmetry.space_group_name_H-M   'P 1'
#
loop_
_entity.id
_entity.type
_entity.pdbx_description
1 polymer ?
#
loop_
_entity_poly.entity_id
_entity_poly.type
_entity_poly.pdbx_seq_one_letter_code
_entity_poly.pdbx_strand_id
1 'polypeptide(L)'
;MASLKQAYQQDTDTEEIEMISDDTLFTVYNPKFIEDKKQMIEDYIETLYERNTPNMVCDPVTQMVYYQSQNLESLVMYIIEEKEKLNAFIRKSNRNLYHLYAVLEGYTKQEQIFIKNYIRNAKVRDNKLIRRFKIDLYNYVQAKREKRQEEHNKKSFNAYLVDKDDVRKRQQKKKINNGYGLTLNQEKELRLIKEHEEERNTDMGVFIDLIQQMNNDELLSYVLDRHEFNIDSYNLKILTDAALYRLPLKQRKQAYNHLKAITRTLTNNPIEKRLKQYEQ
;
A
#
# COMPACT_ATOMS: atom_id res chain seq x y z
N MET A 1 52.43 35.95 33.29
CA MET A 1 51.15 36.69 33.30
C MET A 1 50.03 35.73 32.99
N ALA A 2 49.32 35.27 34.03
CA ALA A 2 48.19 34.35 33.91
C ALA A 2 46.92 35.17 33.62
N SER A 3 46.40 35.08 32.41
CA SER A 3 45.16 35.76 32.00
C SER A 3 43.98 34.83 32.15
N LEU A 4 43.24 35.03 33.25
CA LEU A 4 41.79 34.83 33.45
C LEU A 4 41.01 34.25 32.24
N LYS A 5 41.16 32.96 31.99
CA LYS A 5 40.22 32.13 31.22
C LYS A 5 39.75 30.99 32.11
N GLN A 6 39.04 31.35 33.17
CA GLN A 6 38.25 30.46 34.03
C GLN A 6 37.35 31.36 34.89
N ALA A 7 36.08 30.98 35.03
CA ALA A 7 34.90 31.79 35.39
C ALA A 7 34.38 32.62 34.19
N TYR A 8 33.34 32.21 33.46
CA TYR A 8 32.04 31.74 33.92
C TYR A 8 31.56 30.53 33.12
N GLN A 9 31.59 29.35 33.74
CA GLN A 9 30.55 28.35 33.53
C GLN A 9 29.35 28.82 34.35
N GLN A 10 28.31 29.30 33.67
CA GLN A 10 26.96 29.27 34.21
C GLN A 10 26.34 27.97 33.72
N ASP A 11 26.63 26.91 34.46
CA ASP A 11 25.78 25.72 34.48
C ASP A 11 24.46 26.14 35.15
N THR A 12 23.51 26.58 34.32
CA THR A 12 22.10 26.47 34.66
C THR A 12 21.52 25.47 33.68
N ASP A 13 21.34 24.24 34.14
CA ASP A 13 20.40 23.27 33.58
C ASP A 13 18.96 23.80 33.74
N THR A 14 18.68 24.99 33.20
CA THR A 14 17.31 25.41 32.92
C THR A 14 16.91 24.62 31.69
N GLU A 15 16.21 23.50 31.92
CA GLU A 15 15.40 22.85 30.89
C GLU A 15 14.73 23.95 30.07
N GLU A 16 15.01 24.01 28.76
CA GLU A 16 14.33 24.94 27.86
C GLU A 16 12.84 24.59 27.90
N ILE A 17 12.07 25.29 28.74
CA ILE A 17 10.63 25.06 28.84
C ILE A 17 10.02 25.49 27.50
N GLU A 18 9.64 24.52 26.69
CA GLU A 18 8.96 24.77 25.42
C GLU A 18 7.65 25.53 25.69
N MET A 19 7.54 26.71 25.10
CA MET A 19 6.38 27.59 25.27
C MET A 19 6.06 28.29 23.97
N ILE A 20 4.80 28.75 23.82
CA ILE A 20 4.41 29.54 22.65
C ILE A 20 5.11 30.90 22.67
N SER A 21 5.75 31.25 21.55
CA SER A 21 6.40 32.54 21.39
C SER A 21 5.40 33.70 21.37
N ASP A 22 5.85 34.90 21.76
CA ASP A 22 5.01 36.10 21.72
C ASP A 22 4.48 36.40 20.32
N ASP A 23 5.33 36.28 19.31
CA ASP A 23 4.92 36.47 17.91
C ASP A 23 3.80 35.51 17.52
N THR A 24 3.90 34.24 17.92
CA THR A 24 2.86 33.24 17.64
C THR A 24 1.57 33.58 18.39
N LEU A 25 1.67 34.01 19.65
CA LEU A 25 0.53 34.40 20.45
C LEU A 25 -0.21 35.62 19.85
N PHE A 26 0.53 36.63 19.38
CA PHE A 26 -0.01 37.87 18.83
C PHE A 26 -0.47 37.78 17.38
N THR A 27 -0.05 36.76 16.63
CA THR A 27 -0.44 36.59 15.22
C THR A 27 -1.39 35.41 15.00
N VAL A 28 -1.12 34.25 15.60
CA VAL A 28 -1.85 33.00 15.35
C VAL A 28 -3.07 32.86 16.26
N TYR A 29 -2.99 33.42 17.47
CA TYR A 29 -4.03 33.28 18.50
C TYR A 29 -4.74 34.60 18.84
N ASN A 30 -4.38 35.71 18.19
CA ASN A 30 -5.00 37.01 18.43
C ASN A 30 -6.24 37.21 17.55
N PRO A 31 -7.46 37.29 18.12
CA PRO A 31 -8.67 37.47 17.33
C PRO A 31 -8.66 38.74 16.47
N LYS A 32 -8.05 39.83 16.97
CA LYS A 32 -7.98 41.09 16.24
C LYS A 32 -7.10 40.95 15.00
N PHE A 33 -5.90 40.41 15.17
CA PHE A 33 -4.97 40.18 14.05
C PHE A 33 -5.56 39.24 12.99
N ILE A 34 -6.28 38.20 13.43
CA ILE A 34 -6.95 37.26 12.52
C ILE A 34 -8.01 37.98 11.70
N GLU A 35 -8.84 38.82 12.32
CA GLU A 35 -9.89 39.57 11.60
C GLU A 35 -9.28 40.60 10.65
N ASP A 36 -8.28 41.36 11.10
CA ASP A 36 -7.58 42.34 10.28
C ASP A 36 -6.95 41.67 9.04
N LYS A 37 -6.33 40.49 9.21
CA LYS A 37 -5.75 39.72 8.12
C LYS A 37 -6.80 39.10 7.20
N LYS A 38 -7.92 38.65 7.75
CA LYS A 38 -9.05 38.14 6.96
C LYS A 38 -9.61 39.25 6.06
N GLN A 39 -9.87 40.43 6.62
CA GLN A 39 -10.34 41.59 5.87
C GLN A 39 -9.36 41.98 4.78
N MET A 40 -8.05 42.03 5.08
CA MET A 40 -7.02 42.34 4.08
C MET A 40 -7.05 41.37 2.88
N ILE A 41 -7.28 40.07 3.12
CA ILE A 41 -7.36 39.08 2.05
C ILE A 41 -8.68 39.23 1.28
N GLU A 42 -9.79 39.49 1.96
CA GLU A 42 -11.10 39.76 1.33
C GLU A 42 -11.04 41.00 0.43
N ASP A 43 -10.47 42.11 0.92
CA ASP A 43 -10.26 43.33 0.15
C ASP A 43 -9.36 43.06 -1.06
N TYR A 44 -8.27 42.30 -0.88
CA TYR A 44 -7.40 41.92 -1.99
C TYR A 44 -8.16 41.12 -3.07
N ILE A 45 -8.96 40.13 -2.67
CA ILE A 45 -9.80 39.35 -3.59
C ILE A 45 -10.79 40.26 -4.33
N GLU A 46 -11.37 41.25 -3.65
CA GLU A 46 -12.26 42.23 -4.28
C GLU A 46 -11.55 43.03 -5.38
N THR A 47 -10.31 43.49 -5.12
CA THR A 47 -9.52 44.19 -6.14
C THR A 47 -9.19 43.32 -7.36
N LEU A 48 -9.24 41.99 -7.26
CA LEU A 48 -9.02 41.11 -8.41
C LEU A 48 -10.18 41.14 -9.39
N TYR A 49 -11.41 41.37 -8.93
CA TYR A 49 -12.58 41.49 -9.80
C TYR A 49 -12.49 42.72 -10.70
N GLU A 50 -11.83 43.78 -10.24
CA GLU A 50 -11.59 45.01 -11.00
C GLU A 50 -10.49 44.85 -12.07
N ARG A 51 -9.72 43.76 -12.05
CA ARG A 51 -8.60 43.51 -13.00
C ARG A 51 -9.02 42.92 -14.34
N ASN A 52 -10.31 42.68 -14.55
CA ASN A 52 -10.83 42.23 -15.85
C ASN A 52 -10.74 43.33 -16.92
N THR A 53 -10.59 44.60 -16.53
CA THR A 53 -10.32 45.69 -17.47
C THR A 53 -8.82 45.82 -17.73
N PRO A 54 -8.38 45.99 -18.99
CA PRO A 54 -6.99 46.30 -19.29
C PRO A 54 -6.56 47.56 -18.53
N ASN A 55 -5.52 47.43 -17.71
CA ASN A 55 -5.03 48.53 -16.90
C ASN A 55 -3.60 48.87 -17.31
N MET A 56 -3.27 50.16 -17.24
CA MET A 56 -1.96 50.67 -17.57
C MET A 56 -1.01 50.41 -16.40
N VAL A 57 0.05 49.64 -16.65
CA VAL A 57 1.05 49.25 -15.64
C VAL A 57 2.41 49.82 -16.06
N CYS A 58 3.20 50.25 -15.08
CA CYS A 58 4.59 50.64 -15.26
C CYS A 58 5.48 49.52 -14.72
N ASP A 59 6.35 48.98 -15.55
CA ASP A 59 7.38 48.04 -15.09
C ASP A 59 8.39 48.79 -14.20
N PRO A 60 8.57 48.41 -12.93
CA PRO A 60 9.48 49.10 -12.02
C PRO A 60 10.95 49.02 -12.45
N VAL A 61 11.33 48.05 -13.29
CA VAL A 61 12.71 47.84 -13.76
C VAL A 61 12.97 48.61 -15.05
N THR A 62 12.10 48.46 -16.05
CA THR A 62 12.30 49.10 -17.36
C THR A 62 11.68 50.50 -17.46
N GLN A 63 10.86 50.88 -16.47
CA GLN A 63 10.04 52.11 -16.46
C GLN A 63 9.12 52.25 -17.69
N MET A 64 8.90 51.17 -18.43
CA MET A 64 8.02 51.16 -19.59
C MET A 64 6.58 51.05 -19.12
N VAL A 65 5.74 51.90 -19.69
CA VAL A 65 4.29 51.91 -19.46
C VAL A 65 3.63 51.08 -20.55
N TYR A 66 2.89 50.04 -20.16
CA TYR A 66 2.15 49.18 -21.09
C TYR A 66 0.78 48.82 -20.54
N TYR A 67 -0.14 48.45 -21.43
CA TYR A 67 -1.43 47.92 -21.04
C TYR A 67 -1.31 46.43 -20.75
N GLN A 68 -1.60 46.02 -19.52
CA GLN A 68 -1.70 44.63 -19.17
C GLN A 68 -3.15 44.18 -19.32
N SER A 69 -3.43 43.39 -20.36
CA SER A 69 -4.66 42.60 -20.43
C SER A 69 -4.45 41.29 -19.68
N GLN A 70 -5.38 40.95 -18.79
CA GLN A 70 -5.38 39.64 -18.13
C GLN A 70 -6.31 38.70 -18.89
N ASN A 71 -5.87 37.45 -19.09
CA ASN A 71 -6.78 36.42 -19.58
C ASN A 71 -7.83 36.17 -18.48
N LEU A 72 -9.12 36.33 -18.84
CA LEU A 72 -10.25 36.13 -17.93
C LEU A 72 -10.22 34.74 -17.29
N GLU A 73 -9.87 33.68 -18.04
CA GLU A 73 -9.81 32.32 -17.51
C GLU A 73 -8.74 32.20 -16.41
N SER A 74 -7.56 32.77 -16.64
CA SER A 74 -6.47 32.77 -15.67
C SER A 74 -6.80 33.59 -14.42
N LEU A 75 -7.46 34.73 -14.59
CA LEU A 75 -7.92 35.58 -13.48
C LEU A 75 -8.98 34.86 -12.64
N VAL A 76 -9.94 34.18 -13.27
CA VAL A 76 -10.96 33.39 -12.58
C VAL A 76 -10.32 32.27 -11.76
N MET A 77 -9.38 31.52 -12.34
CA MET A 77 -8.64 30.48 -11.61
C MET A 77 -7.89 31.05 -10.40
N TYR A 78 -7.22 32.19 -10.59
CA TYR A 78 -6.50 32.86 -9.50
C TYR A 78 -7.43 33.32 -8.37
N ILE A 79 -8.59 33.90 -8.69
CA ILE A 79 -9.59 34.29 -7.70
C ILE A 79 -10.10 33.06 -6.92
N ILE A 80 -10.34 31.93 -7.59
CA ILE A 80 -10.75 30.69 -6.93
C ILE A 80 -9.67 30.23 -5.94
N GLU A 81 -8.41 30.21 -6.36
CA GLU A 81 -7.28 29.84 -5.50
C GLU A 81 -7.15 30.76 -4.27
N GLU A 82 -7.28 32.08 -4.44
CA GLU A 82 -7.24 33.04 -3.34
C GLU A 82 -8.42 32.84 -2.36
N LYS A 83 -9.62 32.55 -2.86
CA LYS A 83 -10.77 32.19 -2.02
C LYS A 83 -10.55 30.88 -1.26
N GLU A 84 -9.92 29.90 -1.86
CA GLU A 84 -9.55 28.65 -1.19
C GLU A 84 -8.53 28.89 -0.07
N LYS A 85 -7.51 29.73 -0.34
CA LYS A 85 -6.53 30.15 0.67
C LYS A 85 -7.20 30.89 1.84
N LEU A 86 -8.13 31.80 1.56
CA LEU A 86 -8.92 32.49 2.58
C LEU A 86 -9.70 31.48 3.45
N ASN A 87 -10.41 30.54 2.82
CA ASN A 87 -11.16 29.50 3.53
C ASN A 87 -10.24 28.61 4.40
N ALA A 88 -9.08 28.23 3.88
CA ALA A 88 -8.08 27.47 4.63
C ALA A 88 -7.55 28.28 5.83
N PHE A 89 -7.29 29.57 5.65
CA PHE A 89 -6.89 30.48 6.72
C PHE A 89 -7.97 30.56 7.80
N ILE A 90 -9.23 30.82 7.45
CA ILE A 90 -10.36 30.90 8.39
C ILE A 90 -10.49 29.61 9.20
N ARG A 91 -10.46 28.45 8.54
CA ARG A 91 -10.55 27.14 9.22
C ARG A 91 -9.40 26.94 10.21
N LYS A 92 -8.17 27.27 9.81
CA LYS A 92 -6.98 27.16 10.67
C LYS A 92 -7.07 28.12 11.86
N SER A 93 -7.44 29.38 11.62
CA SER A 93 -7.59 30.41 12.64
C SER A 93 -8.68 30.07 13.66
N ASN A 94 -9.85 29.61 13.21
CA ASN A 94 -10.93 29.17 14.10
C ASN A 94 -10.50 28.02 15.00
N ARG A 95 -9.73 27.06 14.47
CA ARG A 95 -9.17 25.97 15.25
C ARG A 95 -8.18 26.48 16.31
N ASN A 96 -7.32 27.43 15.97
CA ASN A 96 -6.38 28.01 16.92
C ASN A 96 -7.09 28.79 18.02
N LEU A 97 -8.11 29.58 17.67
CA LEU A 97 -8.96 30.27 18.64
C LEU A 97 -9.71 29.29 19.55
N TYR A 98 -10.19 28.18 19.01
CA TYR A 98 -10.79 27.12 19.83
C TYR A 98 -9.79 26.57 20.87
N HIS A 99 -8.52 26.36 20.47
CA HIS A 99 -7.48 25.95 21.41
C HIS A 99 -7.21 27.02 22.49
N LEU A 100 -7.13 28.29 22.08
CA LEU A 100 -6.98 29.41 23.01
C LEU A 100 -8.11 29.44 24.05
N TYR A 101 -9.37 29.39 23.60
CA TYR A 101 -10.52 29.49 24.50
C TYR A 101 -10.64 28.27 25.42
N ALA A 102 -10.35 27.06 24.91
CA ALA A 102 -10.36 25.86 25.74
C ALA A 102 -9.33 25.93 26.89
N VAL A 103 -8.16 26.54 26.66
CA VAL A 103 -7.16 26.74 27.72
C VAL A 103 -7.58 27.86 28.66
N LEU A 104 -8.15 28.95 28.14
CA LEU A 104 -8.65 30.07 28.95
C LEU A 104 -9.75 29.67 29.92
N GLU A 105 -10.57 28.67 29.60
CA GLU A 105 -11.62 28.15 30.50
C GLU A 105 -11.06 27.66 31.85
N GLY A 106 -9.80 27.20 31.89
CA GLY A 106 -9.12 26.79 33.13
C GLY A 106 -8.67 27.95 34.03
N TYR A 107 -8.77 29.20 33.56
CA TYR A 107 -8.35 30.39 34.28
C TYR A 107 -9.54 31.13 34.90
N THR A 108 -9.29 31.86 35.99
CA THR A 108 -10.33 32.70 36.61
C THR A 108 -10.77 33.83 35.69
N LYS A 109 -11.98 34.38 35.88
CA LYS A 109 -12.51 35.47 35.02
C LYS A 109 -11.57 36.68 34.96
N GLN A 110 -10.94 37.04 36.08
CA GLN A 110 -9.99 38.16 36.14
C GLN A 110 -8.71 37.86 35.33
N GLU A 111 -8.16 36.66 35.47
CA GLU A 111 -7.01 36.22 34.68
C GLU A 111 -7.35 36.15 33.18
N GLN A 112 -8.53 35.65 32.81
CA GLN A 112 -8.98 35.61 31.43
C GLN A 112 -9.05 37.02 30.80
N ILE A 113 -9.60 38.00 31.53
CA ILE A 113 -9.66 39.40 31.07
C ILE A 113 -8.25 39.93 30.85
N PHE A 114 -7.34 39.67 31.80
CA PHE A 114 -5.95 40.08 31.69
C PHE A 114 -5.25 39.45 30.48
N ILE A 115 -5.36 38.14 30.30
CA ILE A 115 -4.74 37.41 29.19
C ILE A 115 -5.29 37.89 27.85
N LYS A 116 -6.61 38.06 27.71
CA LYS A 116 -7.24 38.58 26.49
C LYS A 116 -6.74 39.99 26.15
N ASN A 117 -6.64 40.86 27.16
CA ASN A 117 -6.12 42.22 26.99
C ASN A 117 -4.64 42.22 26.59
N TYR A 118 -3.85 41.30 27.14
CA TYR A 118 -2.46 41.10 26.78
C TYR A 118 -2.30 40.71 25.31
N ILE A 119 -3.00 39.67 24.88
CA ILE A 119 -2.98 39.15 23.50
C ILE A 119 -3.40 40.24 22.51
N ARG A 120 -4.41 41.04 22.85
CA ARG A 120 -4.96 42.07 21.96
C ARG A 120 -4.03 43.27 21.77
N ASN A 121 -3.33 43.69 22.82
CA ASN A 121 -2.68 45.00 22.87
C ASN A 121 -1.14 44.95 22.96
N ALA A 122 -0.53 43.78 23.18
CA ALA A 122 0.93 43.56 23.16
C ALA A 122 1.77 44.61 23.94
N LYS A 123 1.25 45.11 25.07
CA LYS A 123 1.79 46.30 25.76
C LYS A 123 2.34 46.05 27.16
N VAL A 124 2.44 44.80 27.62
CA VAL A 124 2.80 44.51 29.02
C VAL A 124 4.14 43.78 29.12
N ARG A 125 4.95 44.19 30.10
CA ARG A 125 6.17 43.48 30.52
C ARG A 125 5.89 42.02 30.87
N ASP A 126 6.95 41.23 30.85
CA ASP A 126 6.99 39.84 31.28
C ASP A 126 6.14 39.60 32.54
N ASN A 127 5.12 38.76 32.42
CA ASN A 127 4.18 38.46 33.48
C ASN A 127 4.12 36.95 33.71
N LYS A 128 4.25 36.53 34.98
CA LYS A 128 4.22 35.12 35.38
C LYS A 128 2.94 34.40 34.92
N LEU A 129 1.80 35.08 34.93
CA LEU A 129 0.52 34.56 34.46
C LEU A 129 0.55 34.25 32.95
N ILE A 130 1.14 35.15 32.16
CA ILE A 130 1.26 34.98 30.70
C ILE A 130 2.23 33.85 30.38
N ARG A 131 3.36 33.75 31.11
CA ARG A 131 4.31 32.65 30.94
C ARG A 131 3.65 31.30 31.23
N ARG A 132 2.90 31.19 32.34
CA ARG A 132 2.10 29.99 32.65
C ARG A 132 1.13 29.67 31.51
N PHE A 133 0.40 30.68 31.03
CA PHE A 133 -0.55 30.51 29.94
C PHE A 133 0.10 30.02 28.63
N LYS A 134 1.26 30.55 28.26
CA LYS A 134 2.01 30.12 27.06
C LYS A 134 2.42 28.65 27.15
N ILE A 135 2.83 28.19 28.33
CA ILE A 135 3.21 26.79 28.59
C ILE A 135 1.97 25.89 28.53
N ASP A 136 0.88 26.28 29.20
CA ASP A 136 -0.37 25.49 29.20
C ASP A 136 -0.95 25.36 27.79
N LEU A 137 -0.93 26.46 27.02
CA LEU A 137 -1.38 26.46 25.64
C LEU A 137 -0.48 25.60 24.75
N TYR A 138 0.84 25.64 24.96
CA TYR A 138 1.78 24.75 24.27
C TYR A 138 1.47 23.28 24.54
N ASN A 139 1.38 22.90 25.81
CA ASN A 139 1.09 21.53 26.24
C ASN A 139 -0.26 21.02 25.70
N TYR A 140 -1.29 21.87 25.75
CA TYR A 140 -2.60 21.52 25.21
C TYR A 140 -2.56 21.27 23.70
N VAL A 141 -1.84 22.10 22.94
CA VAL A 141 -1.70 21.95 21.49
C VAL A 141 -0.90 20.70 21.14
N GLN A 142 0.17 20.39 21.88
CA GLN A 142 0.95 19.18 21.68
C GLN A 142 0.12 17.92 21.96
N ALA A 143 -0.59 17.86 23.09
CA ALA A 143 -1.46 16.74 23.40
C ALA A 143 -2.55 16.51 22.33
N LYS A 144 -3.11 17.59 21.75
CA LYS A 144 -4.06 17.50 20.63
C LYS A 144 -3.38 17.06 19.33
N ARG A 145 -2.10 17.34 19.13
CA ARG A 145 -1.33 16.86 17.97
C ARG A 145 -1.05 15.36 18.10
N GLU A 146 -0.59 14.92 19.26
CA GLU A 146 -0.32 13.52 19.58
C GLU A 146 -1.56 12.66 19.41
N LYS A 147 -2.71 13.06 19.99
CA LYS A 147 -3.97 12.34 19.83
C LYS A 147 -4.37 12.17 18.36
N ARG A 148 -4.20 13.20 17.53
CA ARG A 148 -4.46 13.10 16.10
C ARG A 148 -3.50 12.16 15.39
N GLN A 149 -2.22 12.18 15.79
CA GLN A 149 -1.22 11.27 15.22
C GLN A 149 -1.54 9.83 15.59
N GLU A 150 -1.92 9.56 16.83
CA GLU A 150 -2.36 8.25 17.27
C GLU A 150 -3.60 7.77 16.52
N GLU A 151 -4.62 8.63 16.37
CA GLU A 151 -5.82 8.29 15.59
C GLU A 151 -5.49 8.01 14.13
N HIS A 152 -4.62 8.80 13.52
CA HIS A 152 -4.14 8.57 12.17
C HIS A 152 -3.39 7.23 12.06
N ASN A 153 -2.48 6.95 13.00
CA ASN A 153 -1.73 5.69 13.05
C ASN A 153 -2.67 4.49 13.24
N LYS A 154 -3.68 4.60 14.11
CA LYS A 154 -4.72 3.57 14.31
C LYS A 154 -5.53 3.35 13.03
N LYS A 155 -5.96 4.41 12.34
CA LYS A 155 -6.68 4.31 11.06
C LYS A 155 -5.82 3.67 9.97
N SER A 156 -4.56 4.07 9.86
CA SER A 156 -3.60 3.51 8.91
C SER A 156 -3.34 2.02 9.18
N PHE A 157 -3.15 1.66 10.45
CA PHE A 157 -2.98 0.26 10.86
C PHE A 157 -4.25 -0.57 10.59
N ASN A 158 -5.44 -0.05 10.90
CA ASN A 158 -6.70 -0.71 10.60
C ASN A 158 -6.91 -0.88 9.09
N ALA A 159 -6.57 0.13 8.28
CA ALA A 159 -6.63 0.02 6.82
C ALA A 159 -5.68 -1.07 6.29
N TYR A 160 -4.48 -1.18 6.86
CA TYR A 160 -3.54 -2.25 6.55
C TYR A 160 -4.06 -3.64 6.94
N LEU A 161 -4.73 -3.76 8.09
CA LEU A 161 -5.36 -5.02 8.49
C LEU A 161 -6.52 -5.40 7.56
N VAL A 162 -7.36 -4.44 7.17
CA VAL A 162 -8.45 -4.66 6.20
C VAL A 162 -7.90 -5.12 4.86
N ASP A 163 -6.83 -4.49 4.36
CA ASP A 163 -6.20 -4.90 3.09
C ASP A 163 -5.61 -6.31 3.19
N LYS A 164 -4.99 -6.67 4.33
CA LYS A 164 -4.56 -8.05 4.59
C LYS A 164 -5.70 -9.06 4.65
N ASP A 165 -6.82 -8.70 5.27
CA ASP A 165 -8.00 -9.56 5.36
C ASP A 165 -8.69 -9.70 4.00
N ASP A 166 -8.70 -8.65 3.18
CA ASP A 166 -9.19 -8.72 1.80
C ASP A 166 -8.28 -9.55 0.90
N VAL A 167 -6.95 -9.47 1.07
CA VAL A 167 -5.99 -10.36 0.41
C VAL A 167 -6.22 -11.81 0.86
N ARG A 168 -6.41 -12.08 2.16
CA ARG A 168 -6.74 -13.40 2.69
C ARG A 168 -8.09 -13.92 2.16
N LYS A 169 -9.13 -13.10 2.12
CA LYS A 169 -10.44 -13.45 1.55
C LYS A 169 -10.37 -13.70 0.06
N ARG A 170 -9.55 -12.96 -0.70
CA ARG A 170 -9.28 -13.23 -2.13
C ARG A 170 -8.55 -14.55 -2.33
N GLN A 171 -7.58 -14.87 -1.48
CA GLN A 171 -6.89 -16.16 -1.51
C GLN A 171 -7.82 -17.32 -1.11
N GLN A 172 -8.69 -17.13 -0.12
CA GLN A 172 -9.70 -18.11 0.27
C GLN A 172 -10.79 -18.26 -0.81
N LYS A 173 -11.27 -17.17 -1.43
CA LYS A 173 -12.16 -17.24 -2.60
C LYS A 173 -11.50 -17.95 -3.79
N LYS A 174 -10.19 -17.78 -4.02
CA LYS A 174 -9.45 -18.56 -5.03
C LYS A 174 -9.37 -20.05 -4.69
N LYS A 175 -9.38 -20.42 -3.41
CA LYS A 175 -9.42 -21.83 -2.96
C LYS A 175 -10.83 -22.42 -2.93
N ILE A 176 -11.86 -21.60 -2.73
CA ILE A 176 -13.26 -22.02 -2.64
C ILE A 176 -13.91 -22.03 -4.04
N ASN A 177 -13.50 -21.14 -4.94
CA ASN A 177 -13.84 -21.23 -6.37
C ASN A 177 -12.82 -22.09 -7.11
N ASN A 178 -12.80 -23.41 -6.86
CA ASN A 178 -12.41 -24.42 -7.86
C ASN A 178 -13.49 -24.51 -8.97
N GLY A 179 -13.95 -23.34 -9.45
CA GLY A 179 -14.92 -23.19 -10.54
C GLY A 179 -14.26 -22.76 -11.85
N TYR A 180 -12.93 -22.76 -11.91
CA TYR A 180 -12.24 -22.87 -13.19
C TYR A 180 -12.22 -24.35 -13.51
N GLY A 181 -12.83 -24.75 -14.62
CA GLY A 181 -12.65 -26.08 -15.16
C GLY A 181 -11.17 -26.45 -15.25
N LEU A 182 -10.92 -27.75 -15.36
CA LEU A 182 -9.58 -28.31 -15.58
C LEU A 182 -8.78 -27.43 -16.55
N THR A 183 -7.52 -27.15 -16.24
CA THR A 183 -6.66 -26.47 -17.21
C THR A 183 -6.59 -27.29 -18.49
N LEU A 184 -6.35 -26.65 -19.64
CA LEU A 184 -6.27 -27.34 -20.94
C LEU A 184 -5.34 -28.57 -20.94
N ASN A 185 -4.27 -28.53 -20.14
CA ASN A 185 -3.35 -29.65 -20.00
C ASN A 185 -3.95 -30.79 -19.14
N GLN A 186 -4.68 -30.46 -18.07
CA GLN A 186 -5.39 -31.43 -17.24
C GLN A 186 -6.56 -32.07 -17.98
N GLU A 187 -7.28 -31.30 -18.81
CA GLU A 187 -8.31 -31.85 -19.69
C GLU A 187 -7.74 -32.82 -20.73
N LYS A 188 -6.62 -32.46 -21.36
CA LYS A 188 -5.92 -33.34 -22.31
C LYS A 188 -5.45 -34.63 -21.64
N GLU A 189 -4.89 -34.53 -20.45
CA GLU A 189 -4.43 -35.67 -19.68
C GLU A 189 -5.58 -36.61 -19.30
N LEU A 190 -6.72 -36.07 -18.86
CA LEU A 190 -7.92 -36.87 -18.59
C LEU A 190 -8.50 -37.54 -19.84
N ARG A 191 -8.45 -36.89 -21.01
CA ARG A 191 -8.86 -37.51 -22.27
C ARG A 191 -7.98 -38.72 -22.60
N LEU A 192 -6.66 -38.57 -22.50
CA LEU A 192 -5.71 -39.66 -22.74
C LEU A 192 -5.87 -40.81 -21.73
N ILE A 193 -6.12 -40.49 -20.45
CA ILE A 193 -6.34 -41.51 -19.42
C ILE A 193 -7.58 -42.36 -19.70
N LYS A 194 -8.66 -41.73 -20.20
CA LYS A 194 -9.93 -42.39 -20.57
C LYS A 194 -9.80 -43.17 -21.88
N GLU A 195 -9.14 -42.59 -22.88
CA GLU A 195 -8.93 -43.20 -24.19
C GLU A 195 -8.19 -44.53 -24.08
N HIS A 196 -7.19 -44.62 -23.20
CA HIS A 196 -6.39 -45.82 -22.99
C HIS A 196 -6.76 -46.62 -21.74
N GLU A 197 -7.93 -46.37 -21.15
CA GLU A 197 -8.34 -47.02 -19.89
C GLU A 197 -8.51 -48.54 -20.06
N GLU A 198 -9.16 -48.97 -21.15
CA GLU A 198 -9.38 -50.38 -21.46
C GLU A 198 -8.05 -51.11 -21.70
N GLU A 199 -7.14 -50.52 -22.48
CA GLU A 199 -5.83 -51.10 -22.76
C GLU A 199 -4.95 -51.17 -21.50
N ARG A 200 -4.98 -50.13 -20.67
CA ARG A 200 -4.21 -50.07 -19.42
C ARG A 200 -4.70 -51.12 -18.43
N ASN A 201 -6.01 -51.31 -18.33
CA ASN A 201 -6.65 -52.23 -17.40
C ASN A 201 -6.82 -53.66 -17.98
N THR A 202 -6.08 -53.99 -19.05
CA THR A 202 -6.06 -55.34 -19.61
C THR A 202 -5.69 -56.36 -18.53
N ASP A 203 -6.51 -57.40 -18.39
CA ASP A 203 -6.26 -58.48 -17.45
C ASP A 203 -4.88 -59.11 -17.68
N MET A 204 -4.18 -59.41 -16.59
CA MET A 204 -2.80 -59.91 -16.61
C MET A 204 -2.67 -61.20 -17.44
N GLY A 205 -3.66 -62.10 -17.37
CA GLY A 205 -3.65 -63.34 -18.13
C GLY A 205 -3.74 -63.09 -19.63
N VAL A 206 -4.69 -62.23 -20.03
CA VAL A 206 -4.89 -61.82 -21.43
C VAL A 206 -3.65 -61.11 -21.98
N PHE A 207 -3.01 -60.27 -21.17
CA PHE A 207 -1.80 -59.54 -21.55
C PHE A 207 -0.60 -60.48 -21.78
N ILE A 208 -0.42 -61.50 -20.93
CA ILE A 208 0.64 -62.50 -21.09
C ILE A 208 0.43 -63.30 -22.37
N ASP A 209 -0.79 -63.77 -22.62
CA ASP A 209 -1.12 -64.55 -23.82
C ASP A 209 -0.85 -63.75 -25.10
N LEU A 210 -1.21 -62.46 -25.09
CA LEU A 210 -0.97 -61.53 -26.18
C LEU A 210 0.52 -61.32 -26.45
N ILE A 211 1.35 -61.15 -25.42
CA ILE A 211 2.80 -61.06 -25.57
C ILE A 211 3.37 -62.36 -26.14
N GLN A 212 2.95 -63.52 -25.64
CA GLN A 212 3.49 -64.81 -26.06
C GLN A 212 3.28 -65.11 -27.54
N GLN A 213 2.17 -64.63 -28.12
CA GLN A 213 1.82 -64.84 -29.52
C GLN A 213 2.58 -63.93 -30.50
N MET A 214 3.20 -62.84 -30.04
CA MET A 214 3.93 -61.89 -30.89
C MET A 214 5.29 -62.42 -31.33
N ASN A 215 5.72 -62.06 -32.54
CA ASN A 215 7.11 -62.26 -32.97
C ASN A 215 8.06 -61.21 -32.36
N ASN A 216 9.38 -61.40 -32.47
CA ASN A 216 10.35 -60.50 -31.84
C ASN A 216 10.27 -59.05 -32.36
N ASP A 217 10.03 -58.86 -33.65
CA ASP A 217 9.90 -57.51 -34.23
C ASP A 217 8.58 -56.84 -33.83
N GLU A 218 7.49 -57.62 -33.76
CA GLU A 218 6.18 -57.18 -33.26
C GLU A 218 6.24 -56.81 -31.77
N LEU A 219 6.99 -57.58 -30.98
CA LEU A 219 7.22 -57.30 -29.57
C LEU A 219 7.98 -55.99 -29.39
N LEU A 220 8.96 -55.69 -30.26
CA LEU A 220 9.70 -54.44 -30.19
C LEU A 220 8.82 -53.24 -30.52
N SER A 221 8.02 -53.30 -31.61
CA SER A 221 7.08 -52.22 -31.93
C SER A 221 6.06 -52.04 -30.81
N TYR A 222 5.52 -53.15 -30.30
CA TYR A 222 4.56 -53.14 -29.19
C TYR A 222 5.13 -52.50 -27.93
N VAL A 223 6.42 -52.71 -27.62
CA VAL A 223 7.11 -52.05 -26.50
C VAL A 223 7.25 -50.55 -26.72
N LEU A 224 7.60 -50.12 -27.93
CA LEU A 224 7.84 -48.71 -28.24
C LEU A 224 6.54 -47.90 -28.29
N ASP A 225 5.42 -48.53 -28.63
CA ASP A 225 4.09 -47.91 -28.65
C ASP A 225 3.51 -47.71 -27.23
N ARG A 226 4.15 -48.25 -26.19
CA ARG A 226 3.72 -48.04 -24.80
C ARG A 226 4.10 -46.66 -24.29
N HIS A 227 3.20 -46.10 -23.50
CA HIS A 227 3.37 -44.86 -22.75
C HIS A 227 2.65 -44.95 -21.41
N GLU A 228 2.83 -43.96 -20.55
CA GLU A 228 2.34 -44.02 -19.16
C GLU A 228 0.81 -44.17 -19.02
N PHE A 229 0.03 -43.84 -20.04
CA PHE A 229 -1.44 -43.89 -19.98
C PHE A 229 -2.07 -45.22 -20.42
N ASN A 230 -1.33 -46.07 -21.16
CA ASN A 230 -1.83 -47.28 -21.82
C ASN A 230 -1.25 -48.60 -21.27
N ILE A 231 -0.52 -48.54 -20.14
CA ILE A 231 0.00 -49.72 -19.45
C ILE A 231 0.03 -49.48 -17.95
N ASP A 232 -0.39 -50.47 -17.17
CA ASP A 232 -0.34 -50.41 -15.71
C ASP A 232 1.03 -50.88 -15.19
N SER A 233 1.28 -50.67 -13.89
CA SER A 233 2.56 -51.00 -13.27
C SER A 233 2.90 -52.50 -13.34
N TYR A 234 1.87 -53.36 -13.26
CA TYR A 234 2.04 -54.80 -13.27
C TYR A 234 2.36 -55.34 -14.67
N ASN A 235 1.59 -54.97 -15.69
CA ASN A 235 1.84 -55.35 -17.08
C ASN A 235 3.13 -54.72 -17.61
N LEU A 236 3.52 -53.53 -17.15
CA LEU A 236 4.80 -52.91 -17.48
C LEU A 236 5.99 -53.75 -17.01
N LYS A 237 5.90 -54.34 -15.82
CA LYS A 237 6.94 -55.23 -15.29
C LYS A 237 7.05 -56.50 -16.14
N ILE A 238 5.92 -57.12 -16.47
CA ILE A 238 5.84 -58.31 -17.32
C ILE A 238 6.44 -58.03 -18.70
N LEU A 239 6.07 -56.90 -19.30
CA LEU A 239 6.57 -56.48 -20.60
C LEU A 239 8.08 -56.21 -20.58
N THR A 240 8.59 -55.63 -19.49
CA THR A 240 10.03 -55.39 -19.31
C THR A 240 10.79 -56.73 -19.24
N ASP A 241 10.29 -57.69 -18.46
CA ASP A 241 10.90 -59.00 -18.33
C ASP A 241 10.86 -59.78 -19.66
N ALA A 242 9.73 -59.72 -20.38
CA ALA A 242 9.56 -60.33 -21.70
C ALA A 242 10.51 -59.72 -22.75
N ALA A 243 10.64 -58.39 -22.77
CA ALA A 243 11.53 -57.67 -23.69
C ALA A 243 13.01 -58.00 -23.42
N LEU A 244 13.40 -58.11 -22.14
CA LEU A 244 14.76 -58.46 -21.76
C LEU A 244 15.11 -59.92 -22.09
N TYR A 245 14.13 -60.83 -22.05
CA TYR A 245 14.35 -62.24 -22.34
C TYR A 245 14.36 -62.53 -23.86
N ARG A 246 13.39 -61.98 -24.61
CA ARG A 246 13.12 -62.39 -26.00
C ARG A 246 13.84 -61.56 -27.06
N LEU A 247 14.07 -60.27 -26.83
CA LEU A 247 14.66 -59.40 -27.85
C LEU A 247 16.18 -59.66 -28.04
N PRO A 248 16.76 -59.41 -29.21
CA PRO A 248 18.21 -59.40 -29.43
C PRO A 248 18.92 -58.30 -28.62
N LEU A 249 20.19 -58.52 -28.26
CA LEU A 249 21.00 -57.62 -27.41
C LEU A 249 20.96 -56.13 -27.83
N LYS A 250 20.96 -55.84 -29.13
CA LYS A 250 20.92 -54.45 -29.63
C LYS A 250 19.58 -53.77 -29.34
N GLN A 251 18.46 -54.50 -29.46
CA GLN A 251 17.11 -54.00 -29.27
C GLN A 251 16.73 -53.94 -27.77
N ARG A 252 17.28 -54.84 -26.93
CA ARG A 252 17.06 -54.83 -25.47
C ARG A 252 17.37 -53.50 -24.82
N LYS A 253 18.49 -52.86 -25.20
CA LYS A 253 18.90 -51.58 -24.62
C LYS A 253 17.88 -50.48 -24.91
N GLN A 254 17.35 -50.46 -26.13
CA GLN A 254 16.35 -49.48 -26.54
C GLN A 254 15.03 -49.71 -25.81
N ALA A 255 14.50 -50.94 -25.85
CA ALA A 255 13.28 -51.34 -25.15
C ALA A 255 13.36 -51.05 -23.65
N TYR A 256 14.46 -51.46 -23.00
CA TYR A 256 14.66 -51.25 -21.56
C TYR A 256 14.71 -49.77 -21.18
N ASN A 257 15.40 -48.93 -21.96
CA ASN A 257 15.47 -47.50 -21.66
C ASN A 257 14.10 -46.82 -21.77
N HIS A 258 13.29 -47.21 -22.76
CA HIS A 258 11.93 -46.70 -22.94
C HIS A 258 11.02 -47.11 -21.78
N LEU A 259 10.95 -48.41 -21.47
CA LEU A 259 10.13 -48.93 -20.37
C LEU A 259 10.57 -48.39 -19.00
N LYS A 260 11.88 -48.17 -18.81
CA LYS A 260 12.42 -47.54 -17.59
C LYS A 260 12.00 -46.08 -17.45
N ALA A 261 11.89 -45.33 -18.56
CA ALA A 261 11.40 -43.96 -18.52
C ALA A 261 9.93 -43.94 -18.06
N ILE A 262 9.09 -44.81 -18.62
CA ILE A 262 7.68 -44.97 -18.23
C ILE A 262 7.56 -45.41 -16.76
N THR A 263 8.39 -46.36 -16.32
CA THR A 263 8.39 -46.83 -14.92
C THR A 263 8.69 -45.67 -13.96
N ARG A 264 9.64 -44.80 -14.30
CA ARG A 264 9.99 -43.63 -13.48
C ARG A 264 8.84 -42.61 -13.41
N THR A 265 8.13 -42.36 -14.52
CA THR A 265 7.02 -41.40 -14.51
C THR A 265 5.85 -41.92 -13.67
N LEU A 266 5.50 -43.20 -13.81
CA LEU A 266 4.45 -43.84 -13.01
C LEU A 266 4.79 -43.95 -11.52
N THR A 267 6.06 -44.18 -11.18
CA THR A 267 6.51 -44.24 -9.77
C THR A 267 6.44 -42.86 -9.10
N ASN A 268 6.91 -41.81 -9.79
CA ASN A 268 6.95 -40.46 -9.23
C ASN A 268 5.57 -39.81 -9.18
N ASN A 269 4.70 -40.11 -10.15
CA ASN A 269 3.37 -39.54 -10.25
C ASN A 269 2.35 -40.57 -10.79
N PRO A 270 1.80 -41.44 -9.93
CA PRO A 270 0.83 -42.47 -10.35
C PRO A 270 -0.47 -41.85 -10.87
N ILE A 271 -1.08 -42.45 -11.89
CA ILE A 271 -2.33 -41.96 -12.51
C ILE A 271 -3.45 -41.80 -11.48
N GLU A 272 -3.58 -42.73 -10.52
CA GLU A 272 -4.57 -42.65 -9.44
C GLU A 272 -4.42 -41.39 -8.57
N LYS A 273 -3.17 -40.95 -8.35
CA LYS A 273 -2.87 -39.73 -7.61
C LYS A 273 -3.20 -38.48 -8.42
N ARG A 274 -3.00 -38.53 -9.75
CA ARG A 274 -3.37 -37.46 -10.68
C ARG A 274 -4.90 -37.30 -10.75
N LEU A 275 -5.63 -38.41 -10.85
CA LEU A 275 -7.10 -38.41 -10.86
C LEU A 275 -7.71 -37.80 -9.58
N LYS A 276 -7.19 -38.16 -8.40
CA LYS A 276 -7.64 -37.58 -7.12
C LYS A 276 -7.40 -36.07 -7.00
N GLN A 277 -6.42 -35.52 -7.73
CA GLN A 277 -6.16 -34.07 -7.76
C GLN A 277 -7.16 -33.32 -8.64
N TYR A 278 -7.89 -34.02 -9.53
CA TYR A 278 -8.86 -33.44 -10.43
C TYR A 278 -10.30 -33.49 -9.88
N GLU A 279 -10.53 -34.27 -8.83
CA GLU A 279 -11.83 -34.42 -8.15
C GLU A 279 -12.03 -33.46 -6.95
N GLN A 280 -11.02 -32.64 -6.60
CA GLN A 280 -11.01 -31.67 -5.49
C GLN A 280 -11.09 -30.22 -5.98
#